data_AF-A0A1Z3HQ06-F1
#
_entry.id   AF-A0A1Z3HQ06-F1
#
_cell.length_a   1.000
_cell.length_b   1.000
_cell.length_c   1.000
_cell.angle_alpha   90.00
_cell.angle_beta   90.00
_cell.angle_gamma   90.00
#
_symmetry.space_group_name_H-M   'P 1'
#
loop_
_entity.id
_entity.type
_entity.pdbx_description
1 polymer ?
#
loop_
_entity_poly.entity_id
_entity_poly.type
_entity_poly.pdbx_seq_one_letter_code
_entity_poly.pdbx_strand_id
1 'polypeptide(L)'
;MTMDALRDRDMAQCLSAQDLLVGSQVIHTVEIPPAILTPNANPAANGSPGIVRIQPLTLMTMTLISRAARDDASLVPVLMIKEAVVDPALSLEQIRKMHVGLVHYLVRQVNLVSGLGADGEALDETLQSPLGETHLRLAQHFGWTPQQVSQLTPGQVAVYLAGIERLLALENRQETSTP
;
A
#
# COMPACT_ATOMS: atom_id res chain seq x y z
N MET A 1 14.18 -49.19 -11.89
CA MET A 1 13.09 -48.34 -12.40
C MET A 1 11.85 -48.55 -11.52
N THR A 2 12.05 -48.83 -10.22
CA THR A 2 12.12 -47.90 -9.06
C THR A 2 10.78 -47.23 -8.78
N MET A 3 10.05 -47.87 -7.88
CA MET A 3 8.80 -47.47 -7.23
C MET A 3 8.95 -46.21 -6.33
N ASP A 4 9.92 -45.34 -6.61
CA ASP A 4 10.24 -44.16 -5.81
C ASP A 4 9.41 -42.93 -6.24
N ALA A 5 8.98 -42.87 -7.50
CA ALA A 5 8.19 -41.74 -8.00
C ALA A 5 6.72 -41.72 -7.52
N LEU A 6 6.27 -42.78 -6.84
CA LEU A 6 4.93 -42.88 -6.25
C LEU A 6 4.92 -42.55 -4.74
N ARG A 7 6.09 -42.41 -4.09
CA ARG A 7 6.18 -42.01 -2.67
C ARG A 7 6.12 -40.51 -2.45
N ASP A 8 6.30 -39.71 -3.51
CA ASP A 8 6.47 -38.26 -3.39
C ASP A 8 5.15 -37.46 -3.50
N ARG A 9 4.01 -38.14 -3.77
CA ARG A 9 2.68 -37.50 -3.83
C ARG A 9 1.90 -37.56 -2.51
N ASP A 10 2.43 -38.22 -1.47
CA ASP A 10 1.73 -38.53 -0.22
C ASP A 10 2.10 -37.63 0.98
N MET A 11 2.74 -36.49 0.76
CA MET A 11 3.06 -35.52 1.84
C MET A 11 2.38 -34.15 1.70
N ALA A 12 1.29 -34.05 0.92
CA ALA A 12 0.34 -32.97 1.13
C ALA A 12 -0.45 -33.26 2.42
N GLN A 13 0.19 -32.98 3.56
CA GLN A 13 -0.45 -33.14 4.86
C GLN A 13 -1.60 -32.13 4.97
N CYS A 14 -2.81 -32.62 5.24
CA CYS A 14 -3.94 -31.75 5.52
C CYS A 14 -3.58 -30.84 6.70
N LEU A 15 -3.62 -29.53 6.47
CA LEU A 15 -3.38 -28.54 7.50
C LEU A 15 -4.44 -28.68 8.60
N SER A 16 -3.99 -28.67 9.85
CA SER A 16 -4.88 -28.57 11.00
C SER A 16 -5.42 -27.13 11.11
N ALA A 17 -6.49 -26.96 11.88
CA ALA A 17 -6.98 -25.62 12.22
C ALA A 17 -5.88 -24.77 12.89
N GLN A 18 -4.99 -25.39 13.67
CA GLN A 18 -3.89 -24.68 14.30
C GLN A 18 -2.89 -24.18 13.25
N ASP A 19 -2.56 -24.99 12.25
CA ASP A 19 -1.62 -24.61 11.19
C ASP A 19 -2.12 -23.39 10.40
N LEU A 20 -3.44 -23.30 10.18
CA LEU A 20 -4.07 -22.13 9.54
C LEU A 20 -4.02 -20.86 10.41
N LEU A 21 -4.06 -21.01 11.73
CA LEU A 21 -4.07 -19.88 12.68
C LEU A 21 -2.67 -19.36 13.01
N VAL A 22 -1.62 -20.19 12.88
CA VAL A 22 -0.24 -19.80 13.17
C VAL A 22 0.17 -18.54 12.40
N GLY A 23 -0.22 -18.43 11.12
CA GLY A 23 0.10 -17.28 10.28
C GLY A 23 -0.41 -15.95 10.82
N SER A 24 -1.51 -15.93 11.58
CA SER A 24 -2.11 -14.69 12.10
C SER A 24 -1.34 -14.03 13.23
N GLN A 25 -0.38 -14.72 13.84
CA GLN A 25 0.38 -14.23 15.01
C GLN A 25 1.87 -14.00 14.70
N VAL A 26 2.28 -14.18 13.44
CA VAL A 26 3.67 -13.98 13.04
C VAL A 26 4.00 -12.49 13.09
N ILE A 27 5.10 -12.14 13.76
CA ILE A 27 5.59 -10.76 13.83
C ILE A 27 6.69 -10.59 12.78
N HIS A 28 6.46 -9.68 11.84
CA HIS A 28 7.37 -9.34 10.75
C HIS A 28 8.17 -8.08 11.11
N THR A 29 9.48 -8.16 10.97
CA THR A 29 10.37 -7.00 11.08
C THR A 29 10.43 -6.30 9.72
N VAL A 30 10.10 -5.02 9.69
CA VAL A 30 10.10 -4.20 8.47
C VAL A 30 11.07 -3.03 8.66
N GLU A 31 12.02 -2.92 7.74
CA GLU A 31 12.94 -1.78 7.68
C GLU A 31 12.31 -0.63 6.91
N ILE A 32 12.32 0.57 7.50
CA ILE A 32 11.82 1.79 6.88
C ILE A 32 13.01 2.56 6.30
N PRO A 33 13.06 2.76 4.97
CA PRO A 33 14.11 3.54 4.33
C PRO A 33 14.20 4.96 4.90
N PRO A 34 15.42 5.51 5.07
CA PRO A 34 15.61 6.84 5.65
C PRO A 34 14.96 7.95 4.80
N ALA A 35 14.92 7.79 3.48
CA ALA A 35 14.25 8.71 2.58
C ALA A 35 12.73 8.84 2.84
N ILE A 36 12.11 7.82 3.44
CA ILE A 36 10.70 7.84 3.82
C ILE A 36 10.55 8.46 5.20
N LEU A 37 11.44 8.17 6.16
CA LEU A 37 11.35 8.71 7.53
C LEU A 37 11.56 10.23 7.58
N THR A 38 12.50 10.72 6.77
CA THR A 38 12.84 12.14 6.70
C THR A 38 12.86 12.57 5.24
N PRO A 39 11.69 12.89 4.65
CA PRO A 39 11.62 13.32 3.27
C PRO A 39 12.40 14.62 3.07
N ASN A 40 13.16 14.71 1.97
CA ASN A 40 14.03 15.85 1.61
C ASN A 40 15.16 16.15 2.60
N ALA A 41 15.52 15.21 3.48
CA ALA A 41 16.77 15.32 4.24
C ALA A 41 17.98 15.30 3.30
N ASN A 42 19.00 16.10 3.62
CA ASN A 42 20.23 16.19 2.84
C ASN A 42 20.87 14.79 2.72
N PRO A 43 21.18 14.27 1.51
CA PRO A 43 21.78 12.95 1.32
C PRO A 43 23.15 12.78 2.02
N ALA A 44 23.80 13.87 2.44
CA ALA A 44 25.01 13.82 3.28
C ALA A 44 24.74 13.44 4.74
N ALA A 45 23.49 13.54 5.20
CA ALA A 45 23.06 12.99 6.48
C ALA A 45 22.70 11.51 6.25
N ASN A 46 23.64 10.62 6.55
CA ASN A 46 23.43 9.17 6.59
C ASN A 46 22.35 8.83 7.64
N GLY A 47 21.08 9.03 7.31
CA GLY A 47 19.97 8.64 8.17
C GLY A 47 19.98 7.12 8.33
N SER A 48 19.98 6.64 9.57
CA SER A 48 19.85 5.21 9.82
C SER A 48 18.45 4.72 9.44
N PRO A 49 18.31 3.53 8.83
CA PRO A 49 17.01 2.93 8.60
C PRO A 49 16.28 2.73 9.94
N GLY A 50 14.98 3.00 9.95
CA GLY A 50 14.12 2.69 11.09
C GLY A 50 13.63 1.26 11.01
N ILE A 51 13.24 0.67 12.15
CA ILE A 51 12.66 -0.68 12.18
C ILE A 51 11.30 -0.59 12.86
N VAL A 52 10.31 -1.29 12.30
CA VAL A 52 9.02 -1.52 12.92
C VAL A 52 8.67 -3.01 12.90
N ARG A 53 7.90 -3.46 13.88
CA ARG A 53 7.35 -4.81 13.94
C ARG A 53 5.87 -4.77 13.63
N ILE A 54 5.45 -5.61 12.69
CA ILE A 54 4.09 -5.66 12.17
C ILE A 54 3.55 -7.07 12.30
N GLN A 55 2.31 -7.22 12.75
CA GLN A 55 1.55 -8.46 12.69
C GLN A 55 0.48 -8.40 11.59
N PRO A 56 0.14 -9.53 10.95
CA PRO A 56 -0.98 -9.61 10.00
C PRO A 56 -2.30 -9.18 10.63
N LEU A 57 -3.13 -8.48 9.84
CA LEU A 57 -4.50 -8.19 10.22
C LEU A 57 -5.38 -9.42 10.08
N THR A 58 -6.18 -9.70 11.10
CA THR A 58 -7.20 -10.78 11.03
C THR A 58 -8.47 -10.30 10.33
N LEU A 59 -9.27 -11.24 9.83
CA LEU A 59 -10.60 -10.93 9.26
C LEU A 59 -11.51 -10.20 10.26
N MET A 60 -11.47 -10.59 11.53
CA MET A 60 -12.26 -9.95 12.58
C MET A 60 -11.80 -8.49 12.76
N THR A 61 -10.49 -8.26 12.86
CA THR A 61 -9.92 -6.91 12.97
C THR A 61 -10.32 -6.03 11.79
N MET A 62 -10.22 -6.55 10.56
CA MET A 62 -10.60 -5.81 9.35
C MET A 62 -12.10 -5.45 9.34
N THR A 63 -12.95 -6.36 9.83
CA THR A 63 -14.39 -6.10 9.98
C THR A 63 -14.67 -5.00 11.00
N LEU A 64 -13.96 -5.00 12.14
CA LEU A 64 -14.07 -3.96 13.16
C LEU A 64 -13.60 -2.60 12.64
N ILE A 65 -12.47 -2.55 11.93
CA ILE A 65 -11.96 -1.34 11.28
C ILE A 65 -13.00 -0.78 10.30
N SER A 66 -13.57 -1.64 9.45
CA SER A 66 -14.58 -1.25 8.46
C SER A 66 -15.83 -0.66 9.11
N ARG A 67 -16.23 -1.20 10.28
CA ARG A 67 -17.36 -0.67 11.06
C ARG A 67 -17.03 0.66 11.73
N ALA A 68 -15.85 0.78 12.31
CA ALA A 68 -15.41 2.00 12.99
C ALA A 68 -15.20 3.17 12.02
N ALA A 69 -14.78 2.88 10.79
CA ALA A 69 -14.58 3.86 9.74
C ALA A 69 -15.82 4.10 8.85
N ARG A 70 -17.00 3.63 9.26
CA ARG A 70 -18.26 3.74 8.49
C ARG A 70 -18.54 5.17 8.04
N ASP A 71 -18.43 6.11 8.97
CA ASP A 71 -18.80 7.52 8.75
C ASP A 71 -17.61 8.34 8.21
N ASP A 72 -16.40 7.79 8.30
CA ASP A 72 -15.17 8.44 7.86
C ASP A 72 -14.16 7.39 7.36
N ALA A 73 -14.13 7.21 6.04
CA ALA A 73 -13.22 6.28 5.38
C ALA A 73 -11.73 6.64 5.57
N SER A 74 -11.41 7.89 5.94
CA SER A 74 -10.03 8.31 6.21
C SER A 74 -9.44 7.67 7.47
N LEU A 75 -10.29 7.09 8.34
CA LEU A 75 -9.86 6.37 9.53
C LEU A 75 -9.32 4.97 9.22
N VAL A 76 -9.66 4.37 8.08
CA VAL A 76 -9.22 2.99 7.74
C VAL A 76 -7.69 2.86 7.81
N PRO A 77 -6.88 3.67 7.10
CA PRO A 77 -5.42 3.62 7.20
C PRO A 77 -4.88 3.76 8.63
N VAL A 78 -5.47 4.67 9.41
CA VAL A 78 -5.02 4.98 10.77
C VAL A 78 -5.26 3.80 11.70
N LEU A 79 -6.44 3.18 11.60
CA LEU A 79 -6.81 2.02 12.40
C LEU A 79 -6.04 0.77 11.98
N MET A 80 -5.79 0.58 10.68
CA MET A 80 -4.94 -0.52 10.19
C MET A 80 -3.53 -0.45 10.78
N ILE A 81 -2.90 0.73 10.76
CA ILE A 81 -1.57 0.93 11.36
C ILE A 81 -1.62 0.68 12.87
N LYS A 82 -2.65 1.20 13.55
CA LYS A 82 -2.80 1.08 15.01
C LYS A 82 -2.88 -0.37 15.48
N GLU A 83 -3.57 -1.22 14.73
CA GLU A 83 -3.79 -2.63 15.06
C GLU A 83 -2.64 -3.54 14.60
N ALA A 84 -1.99 -3.20 13.48
CA ALA A 84 -0.95 -4.04 12.88
C ALA A 84 0.47 -3.73 13.40
N VAL A 85 0.82 -2.47 13.69
CA VAL A 85 2.15 -2.10 14.20
C VAL A 85 2.21 -2.37 15.70
N VAL A 86 3.00 -3.37 16.09
CA VAL A 86 3.12 -3.80 17.50
C VAL A 86 4.31 -3.18 18.21
N ASP A 87 5.36 -2.80 17.48
CA ASP A 87 6.53 -2.11 18.00
C ASP A 87 7.06 -1.12 16.94
N PRO A 88 7.14 0.19 17.24
CA PRO A 88 6.74 0.84 18.48
C PRO A 88 5.22 0.81 18.68
N ALA A 89 4.77 0.80 19.94
CA ALA A 89 3.35 0.95 20.25
C ALA A 89 2.88 2.39 19.90
N LEU A 90 2.06 2.51 18.87
CA LEU A 90 1.56 3.79 18.38
C LEU A 90 0.18 4.14 18.96
N SER A 91 -0.03 5.42 19.26
CA SER A 91 -1.35 6.01 19.51
C SER A 91 -1.97 6.57 18.22
N LEU A 92 -3.31 6.70 18.19
CA LEU A 92 -4.01 7.30 17.05
C LEU A 92 -3.54 8.74 16.77
N GLU A 93 -3.27 9.52 17.82
CA GLU A 93 -2.79 10.90 17.68
C GLU A 93 -1.41 10.96 17.03
N GLN A 94 -0.49 10.06 17.42
CA GLN A 94 0.83 9.97 16.81
C GLN A 94 0.72 9.60 15.32
N ILE A 95 -0.13 8.65 14.97
CA ILE A 95 -0.32 8.24 13.56
C ILE A 95 -0.88 9.40 12.73
N ARG A 96 -1.86 10.16 13.27
CA ARG A 96 -2.44 11.33 12.59
C ARG A 96 -1.45 12.48 12.37
N LYS A 97 -0.37 12.54 13.15
CA LYS A 97 0.71 13.53 13.02
C LYS A 97 1.80 13.09 12.03
N MET A 98 1.79 11.84 11.57
CA MET A 98 2.75 11.36 10.58
C MET A 98 2.50 12.03 9.23
N HIS A 99 3.58 12.27 8.48
CA HIS A 99 3.43 12.73 7.10
C HIS A 99 2.84 11.62 6.23
N VAL A 100 2.07 12.02 5.22
CA VAL A 100 1.28 11.13 4.36
C VAL A 100 2.09 10.01 3.71
N GLY A 101 3.34 10.29 3.30
CA GLY A 101 4.23 9.29 2.69
C GLY A 101 4.56 8.11 3.60
N LEU A 102 4.78 8.36 4.90
CA LEU A 102 5.05 7.30 5.88
C LEU A 102 3.79 6.46 6.14
N VAL A 103 2.62 7.11 6.25
CA VAL A 103 1.33 6.42 6.41
C VAL A 103 1.08 5.49 5.22
N HIS A 104 1.27 5.98 3.99
CA HIS A 104 1.14 5.17 2.78
C HIS A 104 2.11 3.98 2.76
N TYR A 105 3.37 4.19 3.15
CA TYR A 105 4.35 3.13 3.23
C TYR A 105 3.94 2.06 4.24
N LEU A 106 3.55 2.45 5.46
CA LEU A 106 3.14 1.52 6.50
C LEU A 106 1.89 0.74 6.11
N VAL A 107 0.87 1.37 5.51
CA VAL A 107 -0.31 0.67 5.00
C VAL A 107 0.07 -0.37 3.95
N ARG A 108 0.99 -0.05 3.04
CA ARG A 108 1.49 -1.02 2.05
C ARG A 108 2.15 -2.22 2.74
N GLN A 109 2.98 -1.99 3.75
CA GLN A 109 3.65 -3.07 4.50
C GLN A 109 2.64 -3.92 5.28
N VAL A 110 1.66 -3.30 5.92
CA VAL A 110 0.55 -4.00 6.58
C VAL A 110 -0.23 -4.86 5.59
N ASN A 111 -0.55 -4.33 4.40
CA ASN A 111 -1.23 -5.10 3.36
C ASN A 111 -0.40 -6.30 2.89
N LEU A 112 0.90 -6.13 2.63
CA LEU A 112 1.79 -7.21 2.23
C LEU A 112 1.87 -8.30 3.30
N VAL A 113 2.10 -7.92 4.56
CA VAL A 113 2.17 -8.85 5.70
C VAL A 113 0.84 -9.56 5.94
N SER A 114 -0.28 -8.89 5.67
CA SER A 114 -1.63 -9.46 5.85
C SER A 114 -2.13 -10.27 4.65
N GLY A 115 -1.34 -10.41 3.57
CA GLY A 115 -1.79 -11.08 2.34
C GLY A 115 -2.89 -10.31 1.59
N LEU A 116 -3.02 -9.00 1.82
CA LEU A 116 -3.94 -8.08 1.12
C LEU A 116 -3.24 -7.29 0.01
N GLY A 117 -1.91 -7.28 0.00
CA GLY A 117 -1.13 -6.75 -1.11
C GLY A 117 -1.24 -7.68 -2.31
N ALA A 118 -1.08 -7.15 -3.52
CA ALA A 118 -0.88 -7.99 -4.68
C ALA A 118 0.34 -8.89 -4.42
N ASP A 119 0.13 -10.20 -4.44
CA ASP A 119 1.20 -11.16 -4.70
C ASP A 119 2.02 -10.59 -5.86
N GLY A 120 3.35 -10.56 -5.73
CA GLY A 120 4.30 -9.70 -6.45
C GLY A 120 4.33 -9.73 -8.00
N GLU A 121 3.25 -10.08 -8.67
CA GLU A 121 3.06 -10.01 -10.13
C GLU A 121 1.90 -9.11 -10.56
N ALA A 122 0.77 -9.01 -9.82
CA ALA A 122 -0.44 -8.36 -10.38
C ALA A 122 -0.38 -6.82 -10.43
N LEU A 123 0.39 -6.18 -9.55
CA LEU A 123 0.54 -4.72 -9.57
C LEU A 123 1.49 -4.28 -10.69
N ASP A 124 2.53 -5.06 -10.99
CA ASP A 124 3.55 -4.69 -11.97
C ASP A 124 3.04 -4.88 -13.41
N GLU A 125 2.29 -5.95 -13.69
CA GLU A 125 1.66 -6.17 -15.01
C GLU A 125 0.58 -5.12 -15.33
N THR A 126 -0.23 -4.74 -14.32
CA THR A 126 -1.24 -3.71 -14.51
C THR A 126 -0.59 -2.35 -14.73
N LEU A 127 0.44 -1.99 -13.95
CA LEU A 127 1.19 -0.73 -14.06
C LEU A 127 2.02 -0.60 -15.35
N GLN A 128 2.50 -1.71 -15.90
CA GLN A 128 3.23 -1.71 -17.19
C GLN A 128 2.28 -1.66 -18.40
N SER A 129 0.96 -1.74 -18.20
CA SER A 129 0.00 -1.48 -19.27
C SER A 129 -0.22 0.03 -19.46
N PRO A 130 -0.48 0.50 -20.70
CA PRO A 130 -0.84 1.90 -20.96
C PRO A 130 -2.03 2.41 -20.12
N LEU A 131 -2.93 1.49 -19.74
CA LEU A 131 -4.08 1.78 -18.87
C LEU A 131 -3.67 1.96 -17.39
N GLY A 132 -2.75 1.14 -16.88
CA GLY A 132 -2.27 1.29 -15.49
C GLY A 132 -1.42 2.53 -15.30
N GLU A 133 -0.58 2.88 -16.27
CA GLU A 133 0.15 4.15 -16.25
C GLU A 133 -0.82 5.35 -16.23
N THR A 134 -1.87 5.27 -17.06
CA THR A 134 -2.94 6.28 -17.08
C THR A 134 -3.63 6.38 -15.72
N HIS A 135 -3.99 5.25 -15.11
CA HIS A 135 -4.65 5.24 -13.81
C HIS A 135 -3.75 5.81 -12.70
N LEU A 136 -2.46 5.50 -12.76
CA LEU A 136 -1.48 6.01 -11.81
C LEU A 136 -1.29 7.52 -11.94
N ARG A 137 -1.17 8.04 -13.16
CA ARG A 137 -1.04 9.50 -13.38
C ARG A 137 -2.26 10.26 -12.85
N LEU A 138 -3.46 9.73 -13.04
CA LEU A 138 -4.69 10.32 -12.48
C LEU A 138 -4.71 10.27 -10.95
N ALA A 139 -4.35 9.12 -10.36
CA ALA A 139 -4.26 8.96 -8.91
C ALA A 139 -3.27 9.97 -8.28
N GLN A 140 -2.11 10.16 -8.90
CA GLN A 140 -1.09 11.10 -8.43
C GLN A 140 -1.53 12.57 -8.58
N HIS A 141 -2.10 12.93 -9.73
CA HIS A 141 -2.48 14.32 -10.01
C HIS A 141 -3.65 14.80 -9.15
N PHE A 142 -4.61 13.92 -8.84
CA PHE A 142 -5.83 14.27 -8.09
C PHE A 142 -5.84 13.78 -6.63
N GLY A 143 -4.80 13.07 -6.19
CA GLY A 143 -4.75 12.44 -4.86
C GLY A 143 -5.77 11.31 -4.67
N TRP A 144 -6.25 10.71 -5.76
CA TRP A 144 -7.21 9.60 -5.74
C TRP A 144 -6.52 8.26 -5.50
N THR A 145 -7.23 7.31 -4.90
CA THR A 145 -6.75 5.93 -4.74
C THR A 145 -6.89 5.14 -6.04
N PRO A 146 -6.10 4.06 -6.26
CA PRO A 146 -6.26 3.19 -7.42
C PRO A 146 -7.69 2.64 -7.60
N GLN A 147 -8.36 2.32 -6.49
CA GLN A 147 -9.78 1.93 -6.49
C GLN A 147 -10.71 3.04 -6.96
N GLN A 148 -10.45 4.30 -6.60
CA GLN A 148 -11.28 5.42 -7.07
C GLN A 148 -11.12 5.64 -8.57
N VAL A 149 -9.89 5.52 -9.08
CA VAL A 149 -9.62 5.63 -10.52
C VAL A 149 -10.22 4.45 -11.29
N SER A 150 -10.26 3.24 -10.72
CA SER A 150 -10.87 2.07 -11.37
C SER A 150 -12.39 2.16 -11.52
N GLN A 151 -13.06 3.08 -10.82
CA GLN A 151 -14.51 3.34 -11.00
C GLN A 151 -14.81 4.26 -12.19
N LEU A 152 -13.78 4.87 -12.80
CA LEU A 152 -13.96 5.75 -13.94
C LEU A 152 -14.18 4.94 -15.21
N THR A 153 -15.13 5.39 -16.03
CA THR A 153 -15.29 4.85 -17.38
C THR A 153 -14.12 5.29 -18.28
N PRO A 154 -13.79 4.53 -19.34
CA PRO A 154 -12.75 4.92 -20.29
C PRO A 154 -12.95 6.33 -20.88
N GLY A 155 -14.21 6.73 -21.11
CA GLY A 155 -14.53 8.08 -21.58
C GLY A 155 -14.21 9.17 -20.55
N GLN A 156 -14.47 8.92 -19.26
CA GLN A 156 -14.13 9.86 -18.19
C GLN A 156 -12.61 9.96 -18.00
N VAL A 157 -11.89 8.84 -18.07
CA VAL A 157 -10.41 8.81 -18.03
C VAL A 157 -9.82 9.69 -19.15
N ALA A 158 -10.33 9.58 -20.38
CA ALA A 158 -9.87 10.39 -21.51
C ALA A 158 -10.12 11.90 -21.31
N VAL A 159 -11.28 12.27 -20.75
CA VAL A 159 -11.61 13.68 -20.44
C VAL A 159 -10.65 14.27 -19.42
N TYR A 160 -10.36 13.55 -18.33
CA TYR A 160 -9.46 14.05 -17.29
C TYR A 160 -8.02 14.18 -17.78
N LEU A 161 -7.52 13.21 -18.55
CA LEU A 161 -6.18 13.30 -19.17
C LEU A 161 -6.06 14.51 -20.10
N ALA A 162 -7.02 14.71 -21.00
CA ALA A 162 -7.02 15.86 -21.90
C ALA A 162 -7.10 17.20 -21.14
N GLY A 163 -7.80 17.23 -20.01
CA GLY A 163 -7.83 18.38 -19.10
C GLY A 163 -6.46 18.68 -18.48
N ILE A 164 -5.75 17.66 -17.99
CA ILE A 164 -4.40 17.79 -17.42
C ILE A 164 -3.41 18.30 -18.47
N GLU A 165 -3.40 17.72 -19.67
CA GLU A 165 -2.51 18.16 -20.75
C GLU A 165 -2.73 19.62 -21.13
N ARG A 166 -4.01 20.04 -21.15
CA ARG A 166 -4.38 21.43 -21.44
C ARG A 166 -3.96 22.39 -20.32
N LEU A 167 -4.08 21.99 -19.06
CA LEU A 167 -3.61 22.79 -17.92
C LEU A 167 -2.09 22.98 -17.94
N LEU A 168 -1.34 21.90 -18.14
CA LEU A 168 0.13 21.95 -18.25
C LEU A 168 0.57 22.83 -19.43
N ALA A 169 -0.13 22.77 -20.56
CA ALA A 169 0.16 23.62 -21.72
C ALA A 169 -0.11 25.12 -21.45
N LEU A 170 -1.03 25.45 -20.53
CA LEU A 170 -1.31 26.83 -20.13
C LEU A 170 -0.27 27.34 -19.13
N GLU A 171 0.14 26.52 -18.16
CA GLU A 171 1.19 26.87 -17.18
C GLU A 171 2.54 27.12 -17.87
N ASN A 172 2.95 26.24 -18.79
CA ASN A 172 4.18 26.41 -19.58
C ASN A 172 4.19 27.69 -20.45
N ARG A 173 3.01 28.20 -20.82
CA ARG A 173 2.86 29.46 -21.56
C ARG A 173 2.93 30.70 -20.67
N GLN A 174 2.54 30.57 -19.40
CA GLN A 174 2.66 31.65 -18.42
C GLN A 174 4.12 31.85 -17.98
N GLU A 175 4.89 30.77 -17.83
CA GLU A 175 6.31 30.85 -17.47
C GLU A 175 7.18 31.47 -18.57
N THR A 176 6.81 31.30 -19.85
CA THR A 176 7.53 31.87 -21.00
C THR A 176 7.17 33.33 -21.32
N SER A 177 6.20 33.92 -20.61
CA SER A 177 5.70 35.29 -20.83
C SER A 177 6.10 36.30 -19.74
N THR A 178 6.99 35.92 -18.82
CA THR A 178 7.54 36.86 -17.82
C THR A 178 8.88 37.40 -18.33
N PRO A 179 9.02 38.72 -18.60
CA PRO A 179 10.26 39.34 -19.08
C PRO A 179 11.37 39.40 -18.00
#